data_AF-A0A2H0SMX3-F1
#
_entry.id   AF-A0A2H0SMX3-F1
#
_cell.length_a   1.000
_cell.length_b   1.000
_cell.length_c   1.000
_cell.angle_alpha   90.00
_cell.angle_beta   90.00
_cell.angle_gamma   90.00
#
_symmetry.space_group_name_H-M   'P 1'
#
loop_
_entity.id
_entity.type
_entity.pdbx_description
1 polymer ?
#
loop_
_entity_poly.entity_id
_entity_poly.type
_entity_poly.pdbx_seq_one_letter_code
_entity_poly.pdbx_strand_id
1 'polypeptide(L)'
;YECEGTESQIKEWFKTINIAGVPLKPQELLNAIYSGPFVTLAKAEFSNSQNANTQKWSAYIAGAVNRQDFLERALDWVSQGNIDNYMSRHRKDTNITELKNYFNSVIDWVSSVFTDVESEMRGLEWGRLYEEYHKKAYDPKKVSAAVHKLYADPYIKNRKGVFEFILGGSSDTKLLEVRVFDEATKKSVYATQTEKAKAKGESNCPLCTLGHDANRDKIWSLADMDADHVAAWSKGGTTSAKNCQMLCKTHNRAKGNR
;
A
#
# COMPACT_ATOMS: atom_id res chain seq x y z
N TYR A 1 -23.45 21.06 -14.68
CA TYR A 1 -23.98 20.33 -15.84
C TYR A 1 -25.08 19.44 -15.33
N GLU A 2 -26.33 19.80 -15.62
CA GLU A 2 -27.49 18.92 -15.43
C GLU A 2 -27.90 18.48 -16.83
N CYS A 3 -27.97 17.18 -17.06
CA CYS A 3 -28.29 16.62 -18.37
C CYS A 3 -29.64 15.90 -18.29
N GLU A 4 -30.49 16.14 -19.28
CA GLU A 4 -31.77 15.45 -19.44
C GLU A 4 -31.64 14.39 -20.54
N GLY A 5 -32.04 13.14 -20.26
CA GLY A 5 -31.93 12.02 -21.20
C GLY A 5 -31.90 10.66 -20.49
N THR A 6 -31.94 9.57 -21.26
CA THR A 6 -31.69 8.21 -20.72
C THR A 6 -30.22 8.06 -20.32
N GLU A 7 -29.93 7.14 -19.40
CA GLU A 7 -28.57 6.89 -18.91
C GLU A 7 -27.56 6.65 -20.05
N SER A 8 -27.97 5.86 -21.06
CA SER A 8 -27.15 5.55 -22.24
C SER A 8 -26.89 6.78 -23.11
N GLN A 9 -27.91 7.64 -23.31
CA GLN A 9 -27.77 8.87 -24.10
C GLN A 9 -26.82 9.87 -23.42
N ILE A 10 -26.93 10.01 -22.09
CA ILE A 10 -26.06 10.89 -21.33
C ILE A 10 -24.61 10.37 -21.38
N LYS A 11 -24.39 9.06 -21.19
CA LYS A 11 -23.07 8.41 -21.31
C LYS A 11 -22.43 8.64 -22.69
N GLU A 12 -23.23 8.64 -23.76
CA GLU A 12 -22.75 8.84 -25.13
C GLU A 12 -22.42 10.32 -25.44
N TRP A 13 -23.27 11.26 -25.03
CA TRP A 13 -23.01 12.69 -25.18
C TRP A 13 -21.72 13.14 -24.50
N PHE A 14 -21.42 12.60 -23.32
CA PHE A 14 -20.20 12.95 -22.59
C PHE A 14 -18.91 12.41 -23.23
N LYS A 15 -18.95 11.24 -23.89
CA LYS A 15 -17.80 10.73 -24.66
C LYS A 15 -17.41 11.71 -25.77
N THR A 16 -18.39 12.38 -26.37
CA THR A 16 -18.18 13.38 -27.42
C THR A 16 -17.68 14.72 -26.87
N ILE A 17 -18.22 15.20 -25.73
CA ILE A 17 -17.85 16.50 -25.13
C ILE A 17 -16.41 16.51 -24.60
N ASN A 18 -15.89 15.38 -24.12
CA ASN A 18 -14.52 15.25 -23.60
C ASN A 18 -13.40 15.44 -24.65
N ILE A 19 -13.74 15.79 -25.90
CA ILE A 19 -12.80 16.04 -27.01
C ILE A 19 -12.33 17.51 -27.05
N ALA A 20 -13.00 18.45 -26.34
CA ALA A 20 -12.58 19.85 -26.24
C ALA A 20 -12.68 20.39 -24.80
N GLY A 21 -11.53 20.66 -24.16
CA GLY A 21 -11.43 21.24 -22.80
C GLY A 21 -10.62 20.39 -21.81
N VAL A 22 -10.69 20.71 -20.51
CA VAL A 22 -10.16 19.84 -19.44
C VAL A 22 -11.11 18.64 -19.30
N PRO A 23 -10.65 17.40 -19.55
CA PRO A 23 -11.51 16.23 -19.46
C PRO A 23 -12.10 16.05 -18.07
N LEU A 24 -13.40 15.74 -18.02
CA LEU A 24 -14.08 15.39 -16.77
C LEU A 24 -13.51 14.08 -16.22
N LYS A 25 -13.30 14.01 -14.90
CA LYS A 25 -12.96 12.75 -14.23
C LYS A 25 -14.15 11.77 -14.29
N PRO A 26 -13.89 10.46 -14.16
CA PRO A 26 -14.94 9.44 -14.10
C PRO A 26 -16.06 9.77 -13.12
N GLN A 27 -15.75 10.22 -11.90
CA GLN A 27 -16.78 10.59 -10.92
C GLN A 27 -17.62 11.81 -11.33
N GLU A 28 -17.02 12.79 -12.02
CA GLU A 28 -17.74 13.97 -12.49
C GLU A 28 -18.78 13.60 -13.55
N LEU A 29 -18.47 12.59 -14.38
CA LEU A 29 -19.39 12.00 -15.36
C LEU A 29 -20.53 11.24 -14.67
N LEU A 30 -20.21 10.38 -13.71
CA LEU A 30 -21.22 9.61 -12.97
C LEU A 30 -22.20 10.54 -12.23
N ASN A 31 -21.70 11.65 -11.67
CA ASN A 31 -22.54 12.67 -11.03
C ASN A 31 -23.50 13.36 -11.99
N ALA A 32 -23.12 13.52 -13.27
CA ALA A 32 -24.02 14.08 -14.28
C ALA A 32 -25.09 13.06 -14.73
N ILE A 33 -24.69 11.78 -14.91
CA ILE A 33 -25.58 10.69 -15.31
C ILE A 33 -26.64 10.40 -14.23
N TYR A 34 -26.20 10.33 -12.98
CA TYR A 34 -27.04 9.99 -11.83
C TYR A 34 -27.52 11.22 -11.05
N SER A 35 -27.61 12.36 -11.73
CA SER A 35 -28.10 13.59 -11.10
C SER A 35 -29.44 13.37 -10.39
N GLY A 36 -29.56 13.99 -9.22
CA GLY A 36 -30.69 13.89 -8.31
C GLY A 36 -30.34 14.37 -6.90
N PRO A 37 -31.32 14.37 -5.96
CA PRO A 37 -31.13 14.91 -4.61
C PRO A 37 -29.93 14.32 -3.86
N PHE A 38 -29.68 13.02 -4.02
CA PHE A 38 -28.55 12.33 -3.43
C PHE A 38 -27.20 12.92 -3.87
N VAL A 39 -26.99 13.11 -5.18
CA VAL A 39 -25.74 13.66 -5.72
C VAL A 39 -25.54 15.10 -5.27
N THR A 40 -26.60 15.91 -5.23
CA THR A 40 -26.54 17.28 -4.72
C THR A 40 -26.05 17.32 -3.28
N LEU A 41 -26.61 16.48 -2.41
CA LEU A 41 -26.20 16.38 -1.01
C LEU A 41 -24.76 15.83 -0.87
N ALA A 42 -24.42 14.79 -1.64
CA ALA A 42 -23.09 14.19 -1.59
C ALA A 42 -21.99 15.17 -2.02
N LYS A 43 -22.25 15.99 -3.05
CA LYS A 43 -21.34 17.07 -3.46
C LYS A 43 -21.24 18.18 -2.42
N ALA A 44 -22.35 18.55 -1.79
CA ALA A 44 -22.34 19.57 -0.73
C ALA A 44 -21.48 19.14 0.48
N GLU A 45 -21.40 17.84 0.76
CA GLU A 45 -20.53 17.29 1.80
C GLU A 45 -19.08 17.14 1.33
N PHE A 46 -18.86 16.37 0.26
CA PHE A 46 -17.54 15.85 -0.11
C PHE A 46 -16.82 16.64 -1.20
N SER A 47 -17.49 17.60 -1.84
CA SER A 47 -16.90 18.45 -2.89
C SER A 47 -16.94 19.95 -2.52
N ASN A 48 -17.14 20.26 -1.24
CA ASN A 48 -17.14 21.61 -0.70
C ASN A 48 -15.77 21.97 -0.12
N SER A 49 -15.05 22.89 -0.75
CA SER A 49 -13.73 23.34 -0.28
C SER A 49 -13.75 24.07 1.05
N GLN A 50 -14.91 24.53 1.51
CA GLN A 50 -15.11 25.15 2.82
C GLN A 50 -15.44 24.13 3.93
N ASN A 51 -15.52 22.83 3.61
CA ASN A 51 -15.76 21.81 4.63
C ASN A 51 -14.57 21.74 5.60
N ALA A 52 -14.83 21.92 6.90
CA ALA A 52 -13.82 21.93 7.95
C ALA A 52 -13.02 20.62 8.04
N ASN A 53 -13.60 19.50 7.57
CA ASN A 53 -12.93 18.19 7.60
C ASN A 53 -11.95 17.97 6.44
N THR A 54 -11.91 18.87 5.44
CA THR A 54 -11.06 18.75 4.25
C THR A 54 -9.59 18.50 4.62
N GLN A 55 -9.07 19.19 5.64
CA GLN A 55 -7.70 18.98 6.10
C GLN A 55 -7.48 17.58 6.67
N LYS A 56 -8.42 17.06 7.48
CA LYS A 56 -8.37 15.69 8.03
C LYS A 56 -8.39 14.65 6.90
N TRP A 57 -9.32 14.78 5.96
CA TRP A 57 -9.45 13.84 4.84
C TRP A 57 -8.22 13.85 3.94
N SER A 58 -7.62 15.03 3.72
CA SER A 58 -6.40 15.18 2.92
C SER A 58 -5.19 14.48 3.53
N ALA A 59 -5.20 14.09 4.80
CA ALA A 59 -4.13 13.28 5.38
C ALA A 59 -4.13 11.84 4.84
N TYR A 60 -5.32 11.30 4.53
CA TYR A 60 -5.51 9.89 4.18
C TYR A 60 -5.82 9.67 2.71
N ILE A 61 -6.48 10.63 2.06
CA ILE A 61 -6.95 10.51 0.68
C ILE A 61 -6.10 11.42 -0.21
N ALA A 62 -5.55 10.84 -1.27
CA ALA A 62 -4.91 11.60 -2.33
C ALA A 62 -5.97 12.18 -3.25
N GLY A 63 -5.98 13.50 -3.42
CA GLY A 63 -6.92 14.17 -4.32
C GLY A 63 -7.25 15.59 -3.89
N ALA A 64 -8.12 16.23 -4.66
CA ALA A 64 -8.59 17.57 -4.40
C ALA A 64 -10.11 17.58 -4.27
N VAL A 65 -10.60 18.27 -3.22
CA VAL A 65 -12.03 18.42 -2.92
C VAL A 65 -12.81 19.01 -4.11
N ASN A 66 -12.24 19.99 -4.82
CA ASN A 66 -12.85 20.63 -5.98
C ASN A 66 -12.83 19.76 -7.25
N ARG A 67 -12.11 18.64 -7.25
CA ARG A 67 -12.11 17.62 -8.31
C ARG A 67 -12.92 16.38 -7.92
N GLN A 68 -13.70 16.46 -6.85
CA GLN A 68 -14.64 15.44 -6.40
C GLN A 68 -13.96 14.13 -5.96
N ASP A 69 -12.66 14.16 -5.67
CA ASP A 69 -11.87 12.97 -5.30
C ASP A 69 -12.31 12.36 -3.97
N PHE A 70 -12.75 13.18 -3.01
CA PHE A 70 -13.28 12.68 -1.74
C PHE A 70 -14.66 12.05 -1.91
N LEU A 71 -15.48 12.58 -2.82
CA LEU A 71 -16.77 11.98 -3.14
C LEU A 71 -16.57 10.64 -3.85
N GLU A 72 -15.68 10.59 -4.83
CA GLU A 72 -15.29 9.35 -5.50
C GLU A 72 -14.82 8.30 -4.49
N ARG A 73 -13.93 8.68 -3.57
CA ARG A 73 -13.41 7.77 -2.55
C ARG A 73 -14.48 7.31 -1.56
N ALA A 74 -15.39 8.20 -1.15
CA ALA A 74 -16.51 7.81 -0.29
C ALA A 74 -17.45 6.81 -0.97
N LEU A 75 -17.76 7.03 -2.26
CA LEU A 75 -18.60 6.14 -3.05
C LEU A 75 -17.90 4.81 -3.31
N ASP A 76 -16.61 4.83 -3.65
CA ASP A 76 -15.78 3.63 -3.84
C ASP A 76 -15.83 2.74 -2.59
N TRP A 77 -15.64 3.33 -1.42
CA TRP A 77 -15.66 2.62 -0.14
C TRP A 77 -17.00 1.98 0.19
N VAL A 78 -18.09 2.74 0.19
CA VAL A 78 -19.42 2.20 0.55
C VAL A 78 -19.93 1.19 -0.47
N SER A 79 -19.52 1.31 -1.74
CA SER A 79 -19.94 0.42 -2.83
C SER A 79 -18.96 -0.72 -3.10
N GLN A 80 -17.84 -0.79 -2.38
CA GLN A 80 -16.76 -1.75 -2.62
C GLN A 80 -16.28 -1.74 -4.10
N GLY A 81 -16.13 -0.54 -4.67
CA GLY A 81 -15.72 -0.31 -6.05
C GLY A 81 -16.85 -0.30 -7.08
N ASN A 82 -18.12 -0.54 -6.70
CA ASN A 82 -19.26 -0.56 -7.61
C ASN A 82 -20.06 0.77 -7.60
N ILE A 83 -19.36 1.88 -7.87
CA ILE A 83 -19.90 3.24 -7.75
C ILE A 83 -21.13 3.45 -8.64
N ASP A 84 -21.07 3.02 -9.90
CA ASP A 84 -22.12 3.22 -10.89
C ASP A 84 -23.47 2.62 -10.43
N ASN A 85 -23.45 1.36 -9.95
CA ASN A 85 -24.65 0.69 -9.44
C ASN A 85 -25.18 1.38 -8.17
N TYR A 86 -24.30 1.73 -7.24
CA TYR A 86 -24.67 2.41 -6.00
C TYR A 86 -25.37 3.74 -6.32
N MET A 87 -24.73 4.59 -7.13
CA MET A 87 -25.31 5.88 -7.52
C MET A 87 -26.65 5.74 -8.24
N SER A 88 -26.79 4.78 -9.16
CA SER A 88 -28.04 4.52 -9.88
C SER A 88 -29.20 4.21 -8.92
N ARG A 89 -28.95 3.39 -7.90
CA ARG A 89 -29.95 3.01 -6.88
C ARG A 89 -30.32 4.17 -5.97
N HIS A 90 -29.34 4.97 -5.56
CA HIS A 90 -29.51 6.02 -4.55
C HIS A 90 -29.85 7.40 -5.13
N ARG A 91 -29.82 7.60 -6.46
CA ARG A 91 -29.98 8.94 -7.08
C ARG A 91 -31.21 9.74 -6.64
N LYS A 92 -32.29 9.08 -6.21
CA LYS A 92 -33.53 9.71 -5.73
C LYS A 92 -33.59 9.91 -4.21
N ASP A 93 -32.63 9.38 -3.47
CA ASP A 93 -32.60 9.47 -2.02
C ASP A 93 -32.42 10.93 -1.58
N THR A 94 -33.14 11.30 -0.53
CA THR A 94 -33.14 12.67 0.01
C THR A 94 -32.17 12.84 1.18
N ASN A 95 -31.30 11.86 1.41
CA ASN A 95 -30.25 11.89 2.42
C ASN A 95 -29.02 11.10 1.95
N ILE A 96 -27.89 11.29 2.63
CA ILE A 96 -26.61 10.61 2.35
C ILE A 96 -26.05 9.93 3.61
N THR A 97 -26.92 9.53 4.54
CA THR A 97 -26.53 9.08 5.87
C THR A 97 -25.61 7.85 5.81
N GLU A 98 -25.94 6.87 4.97
CA GLU A 98 -25.12 5.67 4.76
C GLU A 98 -23.71 6.02 4.26
N LEU A 99 -23.64 6.81 3.17
CA LEU A 99 -22.38 7.27 2.56
C LEU A 99 -21.51 8.00 3.59
N LYS A 100 -22.09 8.95 4.34
CA LYS A 100 -21.37 9.71 5.37
C LYS A 100 -20.89 8.83 6.51
N ASN A 101 -21.75 7.95 7.02
CA ASN A 101 -21.43 7.09 8.15
C ASN A 101 -20.32 6.11 7.80
N TYR A 102 -20.38 5.50 6.62
CA TYR A 102 -19.33 4.57 6.17
C TYR A 102 -17.99 5.29 6.02
N PHE A 103 -17.97 6.42 5.31
CA PHE A 103 -16.77 7.21 5.12
C PHE A 103 -16.13 7.65 6.45
N ASN A 104 -16.95 8.17 7.37
CA ASN A 104 -16.46 8.57 8.69
C ASN A 104 -15.96 7.36 9.50
N SER A 105 -16.61 6.20 9.40
CA SER A 105 -16.16 4.98 10.09
C SER A 105 -14.76 4.56 9.65
N VAL A 106 -14.47 4.63 8.34
CA VAL A 106 -13.12 4.37 7.82
C VAL A 106 -12.11 5.38 8.37
N ILE A 107 -12.39 6.68 8.23
CA ILE A 107 -11.48 7.75 8.65
C ILE A 107 -11.24 7.72 10.17
N ASP A 108 -12.30 7.55 10.95
CA ASP A 108 -12.23 7.54 12.40
C ASP A 108 -11.47 6.30 12.89
N TRP A 109 -11.71 5.14 12.28
CA TRP A 109 -10.92 3.94 12.55
C TRP A 109 -9.42 4.18 12.31
N VAL A 110 -9.02 4.65 11.12
CA VAL A 110 -7.60 4.92 10.83
C VAL A 110 -7.01 5.90 11.86
N SER A 111 -7.71 6.99 12.15
CA SER A 111 -7.25 8.00 13.11
C SER A 111 -7.21 7.52 14.57
N SER A 112 -7.98 6.49 14.90
CA SER A 112 -7.96 5.86 16.23
C SER A 112 -6.81 4.87 16.38
N VAL A 113 -6.45 4.17 15.31
CA VAL A 113 -5.37 3.17 15.29
C VAL A 113 -4.01 3.85 15.20
N PHE A 114 -3.87 4.85 14.32
CA PHE A 114 -2.62 5.57 14.07
C PHE A 114 -2.72 6.99 14.60
N THR A 115 -2.10 7.25 15.75
CA THR A 115 -2.04 8.59 16.35
C THR A 115 -1.03 9.51 15.65
N ASP A 116 -0.04 8.93 14.97
CA ASP A 116 0.95 9.64 14.17
C ASP A 116 0.47 9.69 12.72
N VAL A 117 0.34 10.90 12.19
CA VAL A 117 -0.12 11.12 10.81
C VAL A 117 1.09 11.39 9.92
N GLU A 118 1.43 10.40 9.11
CA GLU A 118 2.58 10.45 8.20
C GLU A 118 2.17 10.73 6.75
N SER A 119 3.07 11.34 5.98
CA SER A 119 2.78 11.72 4.59
C SER A 119 2.44 10.53 3.68
N GLU A 120 3.04 9.37 3.97
CA GLU A 120 2.87 8.12 3.24
C GLU A 120 1.50 7.45 3.48
N MET A 121 0.74 7.92 4.48
CA MET A 121 -0.65 7.49 4.70
C MET A 121 -1.60 7.98 3.61
N ARG A 122 -1.23 9.05 2.90
CA ARG A 122 -2.04 9.65 1.85
C ARG A 122 -2.11 8.72 0.63
N GLY A 123 -3.33 8.34 0.27
CA GLY A 123 -3.62 7.54 -0.92
C GLY A 123 -3.40 6.04 -0.75
N LEU A 124 -3.36 5.54 0.49
CA LEU A 124 -3.46 4.10 0.75
C LEU A 124 -4.91 3.63 0.55
N GLU A 125 -5.08 2.32 0.33
CA GLU A 125 -6.37 1.67 0.11
C GLU A 125 -7.14 1.49 1.42
N TRP A 126 -7.42 2.60 2.10
CA TRP A 126 -8.00 2.62 3.45
C TRP A 126 -9.37 1.92 3.54
N GLY A 127 -10.17 1.94 2.48
CA GLY A 127 -11.43 1.18 2.43
C GLY A 127 -11.21 -0.32 2.51
N ARG A 128 -10.29 -0.87 1.68
CA ARG A 128 -9.91 -2.29 1.75
C ARG A 128 -9.29 -2.62 3.12
N LEU A 129 -8.36 -1.78 3.58
CA LEU A 129 -7.70 -1.99 4.87
C LEU A 129 -8.70 -1.98 6.02
N TYR A 130 -9.69 -1.09 5.99
CA TYR A 130 -10.77 -1.08 6.95
C TYR A 130 -11.50 -2.41 6.94
N GLU A 131 -12.01 -2.87 5.80
CA GLU A 131 -12.73 -4.14 5.69
C GLU A 131 -11.93 -5.34 6.22
N GLU A 132 -10.62 -5.37 5.98
CA GLU A 132 -9.74 -6.47 6.37
C GLU A 132 -9.34 -6.42 7.85
N TYR A 133 -9.17 -5.23 8.43
CA TYR A 133 -8.48 -5.06 9.70
C TYR A 133 -9.32 -4.42 10.82
N HIS A 134 -10.44 -3.75 10.54
CA HIS A 134 -11.16 -2.94 11.56
C HIS A 134 -11.71 -3.73 12.75
N LYS A 135 -11.93 -5.04 12.59
CA LYS A 135 -12.42 -5.93 13.66
C LYS A 135 -11.32 -6.37 14.62
N LYS A 136 -10.06 -6.09 14.31
CA LYS A 136 -8.92 -6.39 15.18
C LYS A 136 -8.72 -5.23 16.16
N ALA A 137 -8.44 -5.56 17.42
CA ALA A 137 -8.12 -4.55 18.42
C ALA A 137 -6.65 -4.12 18.27
N TYR A 138 -6.43 -2.81 18.26
CA TYR A 138 -5.09 -2.21 18.23
C TYR A 138 -4.88 -1.36 19.48
N ASP A 139 -3.67 -1.42 20.04
CA ASP A 139 -3.22 -0.48 21.08
C ASP A 139 -2.50 0.67 20.38
N PRO A 140 -3.06 1.89 20.34
CA PRO A 140 -2.50 2.99 19.57
C PRO A 140 -1.07 3.37 20.01
N LYS A 141 -0.72 3.16 21.29
CA LYS A 141 0.64 3.42 21.79
C LYS A 141 1.64 2.42 21.22
N LYS A 142 1.25 1.15 21.10
CA LYS A 142 2.10 0.12 20.49
C LYS A 142 2.23 0.31 18.99
N VAL A 143 1.13 0.71 18.33
CA VAL A 143 1.14 1.04 16.89
C VAL A 143 2.09 2.20 16.62
N SER A 144 1.96 3.31 17.36
CA SER A 144 2.88 4.45 17.28
C SER A 144 4.35 4.02 17.45
N ALA A 145 4.67 3.31 18.53
CA ALA A 145 6.04 2.82 18.76
C ALA A 145 6.57 1.94 17.60
N ALA A 146 5.71 1.13 16.98
CA ALA A 146 6.08 0.31 15.83
C ALA A 146 6.33 1.16 14.57
N VAL A 147 5.48 2.17 14.30
CA VAL A 147 5.69 3.14 13.20
C VAL A 147 7.05 3.82 13.36
N HIS A 148 7.31 4.41 14.53
CA HIS A 148 8.58 5.09 14.81
C HIS A 148 9.79 4.17 14.63
N LYS A 149 9.71 2.91 15.11
CA LYS A 149 10.78 1.93 14.96
C LYS A 149 11.05 1.62 13.47
N LEU A 150 9.99 1.42 12.67
CA LEU A 150 10.13 1.09 11.25
C LEU A 150 10.60 2.30 10.42
N TYR A 151 10.16 3.51 10.76
CA TYR A 151 10.62 4.74 10.10
C TYR A 151 12.08 5.06 10.40
N ALA A 152 12.57 4.69 11.58
CA ALA A 152 13.98 4.84 11.96
C ALA A 152 14.89 3.77 11.34
N ASP A 153 14.34 2.69 10.77
CA ASP A 153 15.13 1.62 10.16
C ASP A 153 15.52 1.99 8.71
N PRO A 154 16.82 2.21 8.42
CA PRO A 154 17.29 2.63 7.09
C PRO A 154 17.10 1.55 6.00
N TYR A 155 16.77 0.32 6.38
CA TYR A 155 16.58 -0.80 5.46
C TYR A 155 15.14 -0.94 4.96
N ILE A 156 14.19 -0.20 5.53
CA ILE A 156 12.82 -0.12 5.03
C ILE A 156 12.82 0.74 3.75
N LYS A 157 12.48 0.13 2.62
CA LYS A 157 12.41 0.84 1.33
C LYS A 157 10.99 1.33 1.03
N ASN A 158 9.99 0.55 1.43
CA ASN A 158 8.59 0.91 1.22
C ASN A 158 7.93 1.37 2.53
N ARG A 159 7.98 2.69 2.78
CA ARG A 159 7.32 3.31 3.94
C ARG A 159 5.79 3.22 3.90
N LYS A 160 5.19 3.20 2.70
CA LYS A 160 3.73 3.02 2.54
C LYS A 160 3.26 1.67 3.07
N GLY A 161 4.08 0.63 2.94
CA GLY A 161 3.73 -0.70 3.44
C GLY A 161 3.82 -0.86 4.96
N VAL A 162 4.40 0.11 5.68
CA VAL A 162 4.51 0.08 7.15
C VAL A 162 3.13 -0.02 7.82
N PHE A 163 2.16 0.74 7.34
CA PHE A 163 0.83 0.79 7.96
C PHE A 163 0.10 -0.55 7.85
N GLU A 164 0.06 -1.13 6.65
CA GLU A 164 -0.55 -2.45 6.45
C GLU A 164 0.26 -3.55 7.15
N PHE A 165 1.59 -3.47 7.16
CA PHE A 165 2.42 -4.41 7.89
C PHE A 165 2.06 -4.44 9.38
N ILE A 166 1.90 -3.27 10.01
CA ILE A 166 1.48 -3.17 11.42
C ILE A 166 0.05 -3.69 11.61
N LEU A 167 -0.89 -3.31 10.73
CA LEU A 167 -2.27 -3.81 10.78
C LEU A 167 -2.35 -5.34 10.65
N GLY A 168 -1.47 -5.91 9.84
CA GLY A 168 -1.28 -7.35 9.64
C GLY A 168 -0.62 -8.08 10.81
N GLY A 169 -0.25 -7.38 11.88
CA GLY A 169 0.44 -7.99 13.02
C GLY A 169 1.94 -8.19 12.80
N SER A 170 2.55 -7.40 11.91
CA SER A 170 3.97 -7.39 11.61
C SER A 170 4.50 -8.71 11.01
N SER A 171 3.70 -9.39 10.19
CA SER A 171 4.03 -10.69 9.61
C SER A 171 4.49 -10.61 8.15
N ASP A 172 3.82 -9.82 7.31
CA ASP A 172 4.10 -9.78 5.87
C ASP A 172 5.20 -8.77 5.52
N THR A 173 6.44 -9.21 5.64
CA THR A 173 7.63 -8.35 5.43
C THR A 173 7.79 -7.87 4.00
N LYS A 174 7.07 -8.46 3.03
CA LYS A 174 7.11 -8.05 1.62
C LYS A 174 6.60 -6.64 1.44
N LEU A 175 5.66 -6.24 2.28
CA LEU A 175 5.10 -4.88 2.33
C LEU A 175 6.19 -3.82 2.56
N LEU A 176 7.29 -4.17 3.24
CA LEU A 176 8.35 -3.24 3.60
C LEU A 176 9.46 -3.11 2.56
N GLU A 177 9.47 -4.02 1.56
CA GLU A 177 10.54 -4.15 0.55
C GLU A 177 11.96 -4.11 1.15
N VAL A 178 12.18 -4.87 2.25
CA VAL A 178 13.46 -4.85 2.95
C VAL A 178 14.55 -5.44 2.05
N ARG A 179 15.46 -4.59 1.54
CA ARG A 179 16.70 -5.05 0.91
C ARG A 179 17.90 -4.62 1.73
N VAL A 180 18.70 -5.63 2.05
CA VAL A 180 19.19 -5.78 3.39
C VAL A 180 20.61 -5.28 3.55
N PHE A 181 21.55 -5.62 2.67
CA PHE A 181 22.95 -5.32 2.94
C PHE A 181 23.50 -4.21 2.05
N ASP A 182 24.24 -3.28 2.63
CA ASP A 182 25.03 -2.31 1.87
C ASP A 182 26.16 -3.01 1.09
N GLU A 183 26.67 -2.34 0.05
CA GLU A 183 27.69 -2.93 -0.82
C GLU A 183 28.99 -3.27 -0.08
N ALA A 184 29.33 -2.52 0.97
CA ALA A 184 30.51 -2.79 1.79
C ALA A 184 30.38 -4.13 2.54
N THR A 185 29.22 -4.36 3.16
CA THR A 185 28.88 -5.60 3.87
C THR A 185 28.85 -6.77 2.90
N LYS A 186 28.22 -6.62 1.73
CA LYS A 186 28.20 -7.68 0.71
C LYS A 186 29.60 -8.11 0.30
N LYS A 187 30.47 -7.14 -0.02
CA LYS A 187 31.86 -7.40 -0.43
C LYS A 187 32.66 -8.07 0.69
N SER A 188 32.54 -7.59 1.92
CA SER A 188 33.24 -8.13 3.08
C SER A 188 32.84 -9.58 3.39
N VAL A 189 31.53 -9.86 3.40
CA VAL A 189 30.98 -11.20 3.67
C VAL A 189 31.31 -12.15 2.54
N TYR A 190 31.18 -11.71 1.28
CA TYR A 190 31.60 -12.50 0.11
C TYR A 190 33.08 -12.91 0.19
N ALA A 191 33.99 -11.97 0.50
CA ALA A 191 35.41 -12.26 0.60
C ALA A 191 35.67 -13.32 1.69
N THR A 192 35.12 -13.10 2.88
CA THR A 192 35.27 -14.01 4.03
C THR A 192 34.70 -15.41 3.73
N GLN A 193 33.51 -15.48 3.13
CA GLN A 193 32.83 -16.75 2.83
C GLN A 193 33.55 -17.51 1.72
N THR A 194 34.06 -16.78 0.71
CA THR A 194 34.82 -17.36 -0.40
C THR A 194 36.18 -17.89 0.04
N GLU A 195 36.90 -17.16 0.91
CA GLU A 195 38.19 -17.61 1.44
C GLU A 195 38.02 -18.91 2.25
N LYS A 196 37.02 -18.95 3.15
CA LYS A 196 36.69 -20.15 3.91
C LYS A 196 36.30 -21.34 3.02
N ALA A 197 35.51 -21.08 1.98
CA ALA A 197 35.07 -22.10 1.02
C ALA A 197 36.26 -22.69 0.24
N LYS A 198 37.16 -21.83 -0.26
CA LYS A 198 38.39 -22.25 -0.94
C LYS A 198 39.30 -23.10 -0.05
N ALA A 199 39.47 -22.73 1.23
CA ALA A 199 40.28 -23.50 2.17
C ALA A 199 39.71 -24.91 2.45
N LYS A 200 38.39 -25.10 2.29
CA LYS A 200 37.70 -26.37 2.49
C LYS A 200 37.45 -27.19 1.22
N GLY A 201 37.66 -26.59 0.04
CA GLY A 201 37.25 -27.21 -1.23
C GLY A 201 35.73 -27.32 -1.38
N GLU A 202 34.98 -26.39 -0.79
CA GLU A 202 33.51 -26.37 -0.80
C GLU A 202 32.99 -25.13 -1.54
N SER A 203 31.69 -25.10 -1.83
CA SER A 203 31.04 -23.93 -2.42
C SER A 203 31.04 -22.75 -1.46
N ASN A 204 31.21 -21.55 -2.01
CA ASN A 204 30.97 -20.32 -1.27
C ASN A 204 29.48 -19.99 -1.12
N CYS A 205 28.55 -20.88 -1.50
CA CYS A 205 27.14 -20.79 -1.15
C CYS A 205 26.78 -21.92 -0.15
N PRO A 206 26.40 -21.61 1.11
CA PRO A 206 26.11 -22.62 2.14
C PRO A 206 25.05 -23.65 1.73
N LEU A 207 24.06 -23.23 0.95
CA LEU A 207 23.01 -24.13 0.46
C LEU A 207 23.51 -25.07 -0.66
N CYS A 208 24.48 -24.64 -1.47
CA CYS A 208 25.15 -25.54 -2.41
C CYS A 208 26.01 -26.59 -1.69
N THR A 209 26.66 -26.21 -0.59
CA THR A 209 27.47 -27.13 0.23
C THR A 209 26.61 -28.23 0.88
N LEU A 210 25.41 -27.88 1.36
CA LEU A 210 24.48 -28.82 1.98
C LEU A 210 23.74 -29.72 0.98
N GLY A 211 23.59 -29.30 -0.27
CA GLY A 211 22.85 -30.03 -1.30
C GLY A 211 23.60 -31.22 -1.89
N HIS A 212 22.90 -32.06 -2.67
CA HIS A 212 23.48 -33.15 -3.48
C HIS A 212 23.84 -32.72 -4.91
N ASP A 213 23.85 -31.42 -5.19
CA ASP A 213 24.02 -30.87 -6.52
C ASP A 213 25.48 -30.87 -6.99
N ALA A 214 25.65 -30.82 -8.31
CA ALA A 214 26.93 -30.63 -9.00
C ALA A 214 27.66 -29.31 -8.66
N ASN A 215 27.07 -28.46 -7.81
CA ASN A 215 27.62 -27.17 -7.40
C ASN A 215 28.25 -27.19 -6.00
N ARG A 216 28.41 -28.36 -5.36
CA ARG A 216 28.83 -28.49 -3.96
C ARG A 216 30.20 -27.89 -3.64
N ASP A 217 31.09 -27.83 -4.62
CA ASP A 217 32.45 -27.26 -4.58
C ASP A 217 32.59 -25.98 -5.43
N LYS A 218 31.50 -25.52 -6.05
CA LYS A 218 31.53 -24.38 -6.96
C LYS A 218 31.73 -23.06 -6.21
N ILE A 219 32.75 -22.31 -6.61
CA ILE A 219 32.96 -20.93 -6.17
C ILE A 219 32.24 -19.98 -7.13
N TRP A 220 31.16 -19.36 -6.64
CA TRP A 220 30.39 -18.37 -7.39
C TRP A 220 31.07 -17.00 -7.35
N SER A 221 30.97 -16.26 -8.44
CA SER A 221 31.42 -14.86 -8.48
C SER A 221 30.49 -13.97 -7.66
N LEU A 222 30.97 -12.82 -7.20
CA LEU A 222 30.13 -11.85 -6.48
C LEU A 222 28.89 -11.46 -7.31
N ALA A 223 29.03 -11.34 -8.63
CA ALA A 223 27.93 -10.98 -9.52
C ALA A 223 26.86 -12.08 -9.65
N ASP A 224 27.19 -13.32 -9.33
CA ASP A 224 26.28 -14.48 -9.36
C ASP A 224 25.69 -14.81 -7.98
N MET A 225 25.96 -13.95 -7.00
CA MET A 225 25.50 -14.10 -5.63
C MET A 225 24.70 -12.88 -5.18
N ASP A 226 23.80 -13.13 -4.25
CA ASP A 226 23.06 -12.10 -3.53
C ASP A 226 23.27 -12.28 -2.04
N ALA A 227 23.30 -11.18 -1.31
CA ALA A 227 23.34 -11.22 0.15
C ALA A 227 21.94 -11.44 0.71
N ASP A 228 21.84 -12.29 1.71
CA ASP A 228 20.60 -12.66 2.37
C ASP A 228 20.85 -12.85 3.87
N HIS A 229 19.78 -12.76 4.67
CA HIS A 229 19.92 -12.95 6.09
C HIS A 229 20.13 -14.43 6.45
N VAL A 230 20.89 -14.74 7.49
CA VAL A 230 20.95 -16.10 8.06
C VAL A 230 19.63 -16.42 8.75
N ALA A 231 19.24 -15.61 9.73
CA ALA A 231 17.90 -15.58 10.30
C ALA A 231 17.05 -14.52 9.58
N ALA A 232 15.89 -14.90 9.07
CA ALA A 232 14.99 -13.98 8.36
C ALA A 232 14.67 -12.74 9.20
N TRP A 233 14.62 -11.57 8.57
CA TRP A 233 14.22 -10.31 9.23
C TRP A 233 12.86 -10.42 9.91
N SER A 234 11.90 -11.14 9.29
CA SER A 234 10.58 -11.46 9.87
C SER A 234 10.64 -12.20 11.20
N LYS A 235 11.74 -12.91 11.49
CA LYS A 235 11.97 -13.64 12.75
C LYS A 235 12.91 -12.90 13.70
N GLY A 236 13.06 -11.57 13.52
CA GLY A 236 13.96 -10.74 14.33
C GLY A 236 15.42 -10.76 13.88
N GLY A 237 15.70 -11.28 12.69
CA GLY A 237 17.03 -11.26 12.09
C GLY A 237 17.52 -9.82 11.85
N THR A 238 18.59 -9.42 12.51
CA THR A 238 19.14 -8.06 12.33
C THR A 238 19.81 -7.93 10.98
N THR A 239 19.75 -6.73 10.40
CA THR A 239 20.53 -6.38 9.22
C THR A 239 21.94 -5.97 9.64
N SER A 240 22.79 -6.96 9.85
CA SER A 240 24.20 -6.78 10.24
C SER A 240 25.10 -7.77 9.52
N ALA A 241 26.39 -7.47 9.40
CA ALA A 241 27.36 -8.37 8.79
C ALA A 241 27.35 -9.78 9.42
N LYS A 242 27.04 -9.90 10.72
CA LYS A 242 26.93 -11.19 11.43
C LYS A 242 25.75 -12.05 10.98
N ASN A 243 24.68 -11.41 10.53
CA ASN A 243 23.49 -12.10 10.02
C ASN A 243 23.44 -12.08 8.48
N CYS A 244 24.53 -11.70 7.81
CA CYS A 244 24.65 -11.70 6.35
C CYS A 244 25.30 -12.99 5.87
N GLN A 245 24.74 -13.59 4.83
CA GLN A 245 25.37 -14.67 4.06
C GLN A 245 25.21 -14.40 2.57
N MET A 246 26.20 -14.84 1.78
CA MET A 246 26.06 -14.81 0.31
C MET A 246 25.44 -16.11 -0.18
N LEU A 247 24.40 -16.02 -0.99
CA LEU A 247 23.77 -17.17 -1.65
C LEU A 247 23.90 -17.02 -3.17
N CYS A 248 24.07 -18.11 -3.91
CA CYS A 248 23.95 -18.04 -5.36
C CYS A 248 22.53 -17.58 -5.72
N LYS A 249 22.37 -16.89 -6.86
CA LYS A 249 21.08 -16.33 -7.28
C LYS A 249 19.94 -17.35 -7.26
N THR A 250 20.21 -18.61 -7.63
CA THR A 250 19.22 -19.69 -7.62
C THR A 250 18.72 -19.97 -6.20
N HIS A 251 19.62 -20.15 -5.24
CA HIS A 251 19.26 -20.41 -3.85
C HIS A 251 18.65 -19.19 -3.16
N ASN A 252 19.14 -17.98 -3.47
CA ASN A 252 18.55 -16.75 -2.94
C ASN A 252 17.08 -16.59 -3.40
N ARG A 253 16.82 -16.85 -4.69
CA ARG A 253 15.44 -16.83 -5.24
C ARG A 253 14.55 -17.91 -4.61
N ALA A 254 15.08 -19.12 -4.44
CA ALA A 254 14.34 -20.23 -3.84
C ALA A 254 13.99 -19.98 -2.37
N LYS A 255 14.82 -19.22 -1.64
CA LYS A 255 14.59 -18.87 -0.23
C LYS A 255 13.42 -17.89 -0.03
N GLY A 256 12.96 -17.23 -1.10
CA GLY A 256 11.65 -16.58 -1.10
C GLY A 256 11.54 -15.27 -0.31
N ASN A 257 12.66 -14.63 0.04
CA ASN A 257 12.69 -13.30 0.68
C ASN A 257 12.42 -12.16 -0.33
N ARG A 258 11.38 -12.27 -1.15
CA ARG A 258 10.75 -11.12 -1.82
C ARG A 258 9.57 -10.70 -0.99
#